data_AF-A0A936BAD2-F1
#
_entry.id   AF-A0A936BAD2-F1
#
_cell.length_a   1.000
_cell.length_b   1.000
_cell.length_c   1.000
_cell.angle_alpha   90.00
_cell.angle_beta   90.00
_cell.angle_gamma   90.00
#
_symmetry.space_group_name_H-M   'P 1'
#
loop_
_entity.id
_entity.type
_entity.pdbx_description
1 polymer ?
#
loop_
_entity_poly.entity_id
_entity_poly.type
_entity_poly.pdbx_seq_one_letter_code
_entity_poly.pdbx_strand_id
1 'polypeptide(L)'
;MPQVDLHQYLAEIREMLSQGRYTAAAAHCRHILAAYPRHVDSYRLLAKALLSQKKYDDATDIYQRVLSADPLDTGARVGLATAFKAQRKLPEAIQQLALACELEPYNNSLHGRWEALCREAKQTLPPATPSRAALGVLNFKTGLYRQAIQELTAILQNQPERVDLQLVLAEAYWRLDKKIEAASLSEKILAKLPHSIKANAILAEVWLRTGRVAGARRPLQLLQGLTQPTQSSCDADQPEGRAFLTKGSIPIAKQLQIAYFAKEVEEEAFRTTSDDEWSADLAFEEEGLYESSEEGEGVEVDFLPCSIPTTAAAPFLPLIRPMTRIAPRIGQAWRGMKARRRRRPPPPISISSI
;
A
#
# COMPACT_ATOMS: atom_id res chain seq x y z
N MET A 1 30.52 2.61 15.57
CA MET A 1 29.37 1.95 16.21
C MET A 1 28.77 0.97 15.21
N PRO A 2 28.34 -0.23 15.63
CA PRO A 2 27.78 -1.20 14.69
C PRO A 2 26.49 -0.63 14.10
N GLN A 3 26.48 -0.46 12.78
CA GLN A 3 25.29 -0.01 12.05
C GLN A 3 24.29 -1.16 12.01
N VAL A 4 23.10 -0.94 12.56
CA VAL A 4 22.01 -1.94 12.53
C VAL A 4 21.40 -1.95 11.13
N ASP A 5 21.19 -3.14 10.56
CA ASP A 5 20.52 -3.31 9.26
C ASP A 5 19.02 -2.97 9.37
N LEU A 6 18.39 -2.47 8.30
CA LEU A 6 16.97 -2.09 8.32
C LEU A 6 16.08 -3.27 8.75
N HIS A 7 16.39 -4.48 8.29
CA HIS A 7 15.64 -5.68 8.68
C HIS A 7 15.75 -5.97 10.18
N GLN A 8 16.94 -5.81 10.77
CA GLN A 8 17.15 -5.97 12.21
C GLN A 8 16.38 -4.88 12.98
N TYR A 9 16.42 -3.64 12.51
CA TYR A 9 15.68 -2.54 13.12
C TYR A 9 14.17 -2.78 13.11
N LEU A 10 13.60 -3.29 12.01
CA LEU A 10 12.18 -3.65 11.95
C LEU A 10 11.83 -4.79 12.90
N ALA A 11 12.74 -5.74 13.13
CA ALA A 11 12.54 -6.82 14.10
C ALA A 11 12.49 -6.26 15.53
N GLU A 12 13.35 -5.31 15.87
CA GLU A 12 13.32 -4.63 17.16
C GLU A 12 12.02 -3.83 17.37
N ILE A 13 11.53 -3.16 16.34
CA ILE A 13 10.23 -2.48 16.40
C ILE A 13 9.09 -3.48 16.65
N ARG A 14 9.11 -4.65 16.00
CA ARG A 14 8.12 -5.72 16.25
C ARG A 14 8.15 -6.19 17.70
N GLU A 15 9.34 -6.26 18.29
CA GLU A 15 9.51 -6.60 19.70
C GLU A 15 9.03 -5.47 20.64
N MET A 16 9.27 -4.21 20.31
CA MET A 16 8.68 -3.09 21.06
C MET A 16 7.14 -3.15 21.06
N LEU A 17 6.53 -3.54 19.93
CA LEU A 17 5.09 -3.75 19.85
C LEU A 17 4.60 -4.92 20.71
N SER A 18 5.38 -6.01 20.84
CA SER A 18 5.03 -7.14 21.70
C SER A 18 5.10 -6.75 23.20
N GLN A 19 6.07 -5.90 23.55
CA GLN A 19 6.28 -5.35 24.90
C GLN A 19 5.32 -4.21 25.28
N GLY A 20 4.44 -3.78 24.36
CA GLY A 20 3.48 -2.70 24.61
C GLY A 20 4.04 -1.28 24.47
N ARG A 21 5.29 -1.12 24.02
CA ARG A 21 5.96 0.17 23.81
C ARG A 21 5.52 0.82 22.49
N TYR A 22 4.22 1.11 22.36
CA TYR A 22 3.62 1.54 21.10
C TYR A 22 4.06 2.93 20.65
N THR A 23 4.28 3.86 21.57
CA THR A 23 4.72 5.23 21.28
C THR A 23 6.12 5.25 20.67
N ALA A 24 7.07 4.55 21.32
CA ALA A 24 8.42 4.35 20.82
C ALA A 24 8.40 3.64 19.46
N ALA A 25 7.65 2.55 19.32
CA ALA A 25 7.53 1.83 18.05
C ALA A 25 7.04 2.75 16.90
N ALA A 26 6.04 3.60 17.16
CA ALA A 26 5.56 4.57 16.18
C ALA A 26 6.62 5.63 15.83
N ALA A 27 7.38 6.12 16.81
CA ALA A 27 8.49 7.06 16.58
C ALA A 27 9.59 6.44 15.71
N HIS A 28 10.01 5.20 16.01
CA HIS A 28 10.99 4.48 15.19
C HIS A 28 10.47 4.22 13.77
N CYS A 29 9.21 3.84 13.59
CA CYS A 29 8.62 3.70 12.25
C CYS A 29 8.66 5.02 11.47
N ARG A 30 8.29 6.14 12.10
CA ARG A 30 8.36 7.47 11.48
C ARG A 30 9.79 7.85 11.10
N HIS A 31 10.77 7.54 11.95
CA HIS A 31 12.17 7.76 11.65
C HIS A 31 12.63 6.97 10.41
N ILE A 32 12.23 5.70 10.28
CA ILE A 32 12.52 4.91 9.07
C ILE A 32 11.84 5.54 7.85
N LEU A 33 10.58 5.97 7.98
CA LEU A 33 9.83 6.57 6.88
C LEU A 33 10.40 7.93 6.43
N ALA A 34 11.09 8.66 7.29
CA ALA A 34 11.80 9.89 6.90
C ALA A 34 12.90 9.62 5.86
N ALA A 35 13.54 8.45 5.93
CA ALA A 35 14.58 8.05 4.97
C ALA A 35 14.09 7.11 3.86
N TYR A 36 13.05 6.32 4.14
CA TYR A 36 12.42 5.41 3.19
C TYR A 36 10.90 5.70 3.11
N PRO A 37 10.48 6.77 2.42
CA PRO A 37 9.10 7.28 2.48
C PRO A 37 8.01 6.34 1.99
N ARG A 38 8.36 5.28 1.26
CA ARG A 38 7.43 4.32 0.66
C ARG A 38 7.57 2.91 1.23
N HIS A 39 8.32 2.74 2.32
CA HIS A 39 8.60 1.42 2.86
C HIS A 39 7.35 0.80 3.51
N VAL A 40 6.75 -0.18 2.84
CA VAL A 40 5.41 -0.73 3.17
C VAL A 40 5.39 -1.42 4.52
N ASP A 41 6.46 -2.15 4.85
CA ASP A 41 6.60 -2.83 6.14
C ASP A 41 6.63 -1.84 7.32
N SER A 42 7.24 -0.66 7.14
CA SER A 42 7.23 0.39 8.17
C SER A 42 5.83 0.96 8.37
N TYR A 43 5.08 1.19 7.29
CA TYR A 43 3.67 1.60 7.39
C TYR A 43 2.81 0.54 8.10
N ARG A 44 3.03 -0.75 7.84
CA ARG A 44 2.31 -1.84 8.53
C ARG A 44 2.57 -1.82 10.03
N LEU A 45 3.82 -1.64 10.44
CA LEU A 45 4.20 -1.55 11.86
C LEU A 45 3.66 -0.27 12.50
N LEU A 46 3.72 0.87 11.80
CA LEU A 46 3.14 2.13 12.25
C LEU A 46 1.64 2.01 12.48
N ALA A 47 0.88 1.47 11.52
CA ALA A 47 -0.55 1.27 11.66
C ALA A 47 -0.89 0.37 12.86
N LYS A 48 -0.11 -0.70 13.08
CA LYS A 48 -0.27 -1.57 14.26
C LYS A 48 0.00 -0.81 15.56
N ALA A 49 1.03 0.03 15.59
CA ALA A 49 1.33 0.88 16.74
C ALA A 49 0.20 1.87 17.05
N LEU A 50 -0.32 2.55 16.02
CA LEU A 50 -1.41 3.52 16.12
C LEU A 50 -2.73 2.86 16.58
N LEU A 51 -3.03 1.67 16.04
CA LEU A 51 -4.19 0.88 16.46
C LEU A 51 -4.12 0.55 17.95
N SER A 52 -2.95 0.13 18.44
CA SER A 52 -2.71 -0.14 19.86
C SER A 52 -2.76 1.11 20.74
N GLN A 53 -2.40 2.27 20.20
CA GLN A 53 -2.56 3.58 20.85
C GLN A 53 -4.01 4.10 20.81
N LYS A 54 -4.95 3.35 20.22
CA LYS A 54 -6.35 3.76 20.01
C LYS A 54 -6.53 4.96 19.07
N LYS A 55 -5.51 5.32 18.30
CA LYS A 55 -5.58 6.33 17.23
C LYS A 55 -6.18 5.70 15.97
N TYR A 56 -7.49 5.46 16.02
CA TYR A 56 -8.16 4.61 15.03
C TYR A 56 -8.22 5.24 13.63
N ASP A 57 -8.45 6.55 13.52
CA ASP A 57 -8.53 7.24 12.23
C ASP A 57 -7.17 7.23 11.52
N ASP A 58 -6.09 7.63 12.21
CA ASP A 58 -4.73 7.53 11.69
C ASP A 58 -4.38 6.08 11.28
N ALA A 59 -4.73 5.09 12.12
CA ALA A 59 -4.49 3.69 11.80
C ALA A 59 -5.25 3.26 10.54
N THR A 60 -6.48 3.73 10.33
CA THR A 60 -7.25 3.41 9.12
C THR A 60 -6.59 3.97 7.87
N ASP A 61 -6.11 5.21 7.91
CA ASP A 61 -5.46 5.83 6.76
C ASP A 61 -4.16 5.11 6.40
N ILE A 62 -3.33 4.80 7.40
CA ILE A 62 -2.08 4.08 7.16
C ILE A 62 -2.33 2.66 6.64
N TYR A 63 -3.31 1.92 7.18
CA TYR A 63 -3.63 0.60 6.64
C TYR A 63 -4.18 0.66 5.21
N GLN A 64 -4.93 1.70 4.84
CA GLN A 64 -5.37 1.88 3.45
C GLN A 64 -4.18 2.13 2.52
N ARG A 65 -3.18 2.90 2.95
CA ARG A 65 -1.92 3.05 2.20
C ARG A 65 -1.23 1.69 2.03
N VAL A 66 -1.11 0.89 3.08
CA VAL A 66 -0.57 -0.48 2.97
C VAL A 66 -1.36 -1.30 1.94
N LEU A 67 -2.70 -1.29 1.98
CA LEU A 67 -3.52 -2.03 1.01
C LEU A 67 -3.46 -1.50 -0.42
N SER A 68 -3.08 -0.23 -0.62
CA SER A 68 -2.83 0.32 -1.96
C SER A 68 -1.53 -0.22 -2.57
N ALA A 69 -0.55 -0.60 -1.75
CA ALA A 69 0.67 -1.27 -2.19
C ALA A 69 0.57 -2.80 -2.17
N ASP A 70 -0.14 -3.37 -1.22
CA ASP A 70 -0.42 -4.81 -1.14
C ASP A 70 -1.91 -5.07 -0.85
N PRO A 71 -2.74 -5.18 -1.90
CA PRO A 71 -4.16 -5.51 -1.77
C PRO A 71 -4.45 -6.87 -1.13
N LEU A 72 -3.44 -7.75 -1.06
CA LEU A 72 -3.52 -9.11 -0.52
C LEU A 72 -3.05 -9.21 0.93
N ASP A 73 -2.69 -8.09 1.56
CA ASP A 73 -2.23 -8.08 2.95
C ASP A 73 -3.39 -8.37 3.93
N THR A 74 -3.50 -9.64 4.33
CA THR A 74 -4.49 -10.10 5.32
C THR A 74 -4.34 -9.36 6.65
N GLY A 75 -3.10 -9.07 7.07
CA GLY A 75 -2.80 -8.39 8.32
C GLY A 75 -3.34 -6.96 8.34
N ALA A 76 -3.17 -6.23 7.25
CA ALA A 76 -3.72 -4.88 7.08
C ALA A 76 -5.25 -4.87 7.06
N ARG A 77 -5.89 -5.85 6.40
CA ARG A 77 -7.36 -5.98 6.42
C ARG A 77 -7.91 -6.25 7.81
N VAL A 78 -7.26 -7.13 8.57
CA VAL A 78 -7.61 -7.42 9.97
C VAL A 78 -7.39 -6.19 10.85
N GLY A 79 -6.32 -5.44 10.61
CA GLY A 79 -6.05 -4.16 11.25
C GLY A 79 -7.16 -3.14 11.02
N LEU A 80 -7.56 -2.92 9.76
CA LEU A 80 -8.71 -2.07 9.41
C LEU A 80 -10.00 -2.52 10.07
N ALA A 81 -10.30 -3.82 10.03
CA ALA A 81 -11.51 -4.32 10.67
C ALA A 81 -11.52 -4.04 12.18
N THR A 82 -10.36 -4.15 12.83
CA THR A 82 -10.22 -3.86 14.26
C THR A 82 -10.41 -2.37 14.53
N ALA A 83 -9.83 -1.49 13.69
CA ALA A 83 -10.01 -0.05 13.80
C ALA A 83 -11.47 0.36 13.58
N PHE A 84 -12.11 -0.10 12.51
CA PHE A 84 -13.52 0.18 12.21
C PHE A 84 -14.46 -0.35 13.28
N LYS A 85 -14.18 -1.54 13.83
CA LYS A 85 -14.92 -2.07 14.99
C LYS A 85 -14.85 -1.10 16.17
N ALA A 86 -13.66 -0.61 16.51
CA ALA A 86 -13.47 0.32 17.61
C ALA A 86 -14.18 1.68 17.36
N GLN A 87 -14.24 2.12 16.11
CA GLN A 87 -15.02 3.29 15.67
C GLN A 87 -16.53 3.05 15.57
N ARG A 88 -17.05 1.86 15.93
CA ARG A 88 -18.46 1.45 15.77
C ARG A 88 -18.95 1.38 14.31
N LYS A 89 -18.04 1.40 13.34
CA LYS A 89 -18.29 1.16 11.91
C LYS A 89 -18.34 -0.35 11.63
N LEU A 90 -19.33 -1.01 12.21
CA LEU A 90 -19.48 -2.47 12.15
C LEU A 90 -19.64 -3.02 10.71
N PRO A 91 -20.42 -2.40 9.79
CA PRO A 91 -20.55 -2.89 8.41
C PRO A 91 -19.20 -2.96 7.67
N GLU A 92 -18.40 -1.90 7.78
CA GLU A 92 -17.09 -1.77 7.15
C GLU A 92 -16.10 -2.78 7.76
N ALA A 93 -16.14 -2.96 9.08
CA ALA A 93 -15.34 -3.97 9.77
C ALA A 93 -15.67 -5.40 9.32
N ILE A 94 -16.96 -5.72 9.16
CA ILE A 94 -17.43 -7.02 8.64
C ILE A 94 -16.94 -7.23 7.22
N GLN A 95 -17.04 -6.21 6.36
CA GLN A 95 -16.57 -6.29 4.98
C GLN A 95 -15.06 -6.60 4.91
N GLN A 96 -14.24 -5.91 5.72
CA GLN A 96 -12.79 -6.15 5.71
C GLN A 96 -12.41 -7.54 6.23
N LEU A 97 -13.11 -8.06 7.26
CA LEU A 97 -12.91 -9.44 7.73
C LEU A 97 -13.39 -10.49 6.72
N ALA A 98 -14.50 -10.23 6.01
CA ALA A 98 -14.96 -11.11 4.94
C ALA A 98 -13.88 -11.25 3.87
N LEU A 99 -13.32 -10.13 3.39
CA LEU A 99 -12.22 -10.12 2.43
C LEU A 99 -10.97 -10.83 2.95
N ALA A 100 -10.60 -10.63 4.23
CA ALA A 100 -9.50 -11.35 4.86
C ALA A 100 -9.73 -12.87 4.88
N CYS A 101 -10.96 -13.33 5.15
CA CYS A 101 -11.33 -14.75 5.10
C CYS A 101 -11.29 -15.31 3.67
N GLU A 102 -11.60 -14.50 2.65
CA GLU A 102 -11.45 -14.93 1.25
C GLU A 102 -9.98 -15.14 0.87
N LEU A 103 -9.08 -14.32 1.40
CA LEU A 103 -7.64 -14.47 1.18
C LEU A 103 -7.06 -15.65 1.96
N GLU A 104 -7.56 -15.95 3.16
CA GLU A 104 -7.14 -17.07 4.00
C GLU A 104 -8.31 -17.97 4.42
N PRO A 105 -8.82 -18.82 3.50
CA PRO A 105 -10.02 -19.62 3.77
C PRO A 105 -9.86 -20.66 4.88
N TYR A 106 -8.63 -21.09 5.18
CA TYR A 106 -8.32 -22.09 6.21
C TYR A 106 -8.02 -21.49 7.59
N ASN A 107 -8.04 -20.16 7.72
CA ASN A 107 -7.74 -19.52 8.98
C ASN A 107 -8.99 -19.46 9.87
N ASN A 108 -9.19 -20.52 10.67
CA ASN A 108 -10.32 -20.64 11.59
C ASN A 108 -10.40 -19.45 12.58
N SER A 109 -9.26 -18.87 12.96
CA SER A 109 -9.23 -17.70 13.82
C SER A 109 -9.83 -16.47 13.14
N LEU A 110 -9.59 -16.27 11.83
CA LEU A 110 -10.22 -15.20 11.07
C LEU A 110 -11.72 -15.43 10.90
N HIS A 111 -12.12 -16.67 10.59
CA HIS A 111 -13.54 -17.01 10.47
C HIS A 111 -14.29 -16.78 11.78
N GLY A 112 -13.73 -17.21 12.91
CA GLY A 112 -14.31 -16.96 14.24
C GLY A 112 -14.41 -15.48 14.58
N ARG A 113 -13.41 -14.65 14.19
CA ARG A 113 -13.46 -13.19 14.35
C ARG A 113 -14.57 -12.57 13.50
N TRP A 114 -14.74 -13.03 12.26
CA TRP A 114 -15.81 -12.57 11.36
C TRP A 114 -17.19 -12.91 11.91
N GLU A 115 -17.42 -14.17 12.31
CA GLU A 115 -18.68 -14.60 12.91
C GLU A 115 -19.01 -13.81 14.18
N ALA A 116 -18.04 -13.63 15.07
CA ALA A 116 -18.22 -12.88 16.31
C ALA A 116 -18.69 -11.44 16.02
N LEU A 117 -18.13 -10.81 14.99
CA LEU A 117 -18.51 -9.47 14.58
C LEU A 117 -19.91 -9.43 13.95
N CYS A 118 -20.28 -10.42 13.12
CA CYS A 118 -21.63 -10.53 12.58
C CYS A 118 -22.69 -10.70 13.68
N ARG A 119 -22.40 -11.50 14.72
CA ARG A 119 -23.27 -11.64 15.90
C ARG A 119 -23.42 -10.30 16.63
N GLU A 120 -22.31 -9.59 16.85
CA GLU A 120 -22.32 -8.27 17.50
C GLU A 120 -23.15 -7.26 16.70
N ALA A 121 -23.02 -7.25 15.37
CA ALA A 121 -23.77 -6.38 14.47
C ALA A 121 -25.23 -6.83 14.24
N LYS A 122 -25.66 -7.96 14.82
CA LYS A 122 -26.97 -8.59 14.58
C LYS A 122 -27.26 -8.83 13.08
N GLN A 123 -26.21 -9.09 12.31
CA GLN A 123 -26.30 -9.43 10.89
C GLN A 123 -26.42 -10.94 10.71
N THR A 124 -26.83 -11.36 9.52
CA THR A 124 -26.80 -12.78 9.13
C THR A 124 -25.38 -13.31 9.25
N LEU A 125 -25.25 -14.46 9.90
CA LEU A 125 -23.97 -15.14 10.02
C LEU A 125 -23.41 -15.45 8.63
N PRO A 126 -22.07 -15.40 8.47
CA PRO A 126 -21.46 -15.84 7.25
C PRO A 126 -21.77 -17.32 6.99
N PRO A 127 -21.88 -17.73 5.72
CA PRO A 127 -22.05 -19.13 5.40
C PRO A 127 -20.83 -19.92 5.88
N ALA A 128 -21.07 -21.15 6.38
CA ALA A 128 -20.00 -22.08 6.76
C ALA A 128 -19.18 -22.54 5.54
N THR A 129 -19.75 -22.44 4.34
CA THR A 129 -19.06 -22.73 3.10
C THR A 129 -18.25 -21.52 2.64
N PRO A 130 -17.01 -21.73 2.13
CA PRO A 130 -16.21 -20.65 1.60
C PRO A 130 -16.92 -19.97 0.41
N SER A 131 -16.76 -18.66 0.29
CA SER A 131 -17.30 -17.92 -0.85
C SER A 131 -16.68 -18.41 -2.16
N ARG A 132 -17.33 -18.15 -3.29
CA ARG A 132 -16.76 -18.50 -4.61
C ARG A 132 -15.41 -17.81 -4.85
N ALA A 133 -15.22 -16.60 -4.34
CA ALA A 133 -13.93 -15.91 -4.37
C ALA A 133 -12.88 -16.62 -3.51
N ALA A 134 -13.26 -17.05 -2.30
CA ALA A 134 -12.40 -17.87 -1.44
C ALA A 134 -11.99 -19.19 -2.12
N LEU A 135 -12.90 -19.84 -2.88
CA LEU A 135 -12.59 -21.02 -3.68
C LEU A 135 -11.61 -20.71 -4.83
N GLY A 136 -11.78 -19.59 -5.53
CA GLY A 136 -10.85 -19.14 -6.57
C GLY A 136 -9.43 -18.90 -6.02
N VAL A 137 -9.33 -18.21 -4.88
CA VAL A 137 -8.06 -17.99 -4.17
C VAL A 137 -7.48 -19.31 -3.65
N LEU A 138 -8.32 -20.22 -3.17
CA LEU A 138 -7.90 -21.53 -2.72
C LEU A 138 -7.30 -22.36 -3.86
N ASN A 139 -8.00 -22.44 -5.00
CA ASN A 139 -7.50 -23.11 -6.19
C ASN A 139 -6.16 -22.53 -6.65
N PHE A 140 -5.97 -21.21 -6.51
CA PHE A 140 -4.69 -20.58 -6.77
C PHE A 140 -3.60 -21.08 -5.79
N LYS A 141 -3.87 -21.05 -4.48
CA LYS A 141 -2.93 -21.49 -3.43
C LYS A 141 -2.56 -22.96 -3.53
N THR A 142 -3.47 -23.83 -4.01
CA THR A 142 -3.22 -25.25 -4.21
C THR A 142 -2.52 -25.57 -5.55
N GLY A 143 -2.17 -24.56 -6.34
CA GLY A 143 -1.49 -24.72 -7.63
C GLY A 143 -2.42 -25.10 -8.80
N LEU A 144 -3.73 -25.15 -8.58
CA LEU A 144 -4.75 -25.40 -9.61
C LEU A 144 -5.04 -24.12 -10.41
N TYR A 145 -3.99 -23.51 -10.97
CA TYR A 145 -4.03 -22.19 -11.60
C TYR A 145 -5.05 -22.10 -12.75
N ARG A 146 -5.26 -23.19 -13.51
CA ARG A 146 -6.25 -23.21 -14.61
C ARG A 146 -7.68 -23.04 -14.08
N GLN A 147 -8.02 -23.74 -13.00
CA GLN A 147 -9.33 -23.65 -12.37
C GLN A 147 -9.49 -22.29 -11.67
N ALA A 148 -8.42 -21.82 -11.00
CA ALA A 148 -8.39 -20.49 -10.39
C ALA A 148 -8.69 -19.39 -11.43
N ILE A 149 -8.06 -19.44 -12.61
CA ILE A 149 -8.32 -18.48 -13.69
C ILE A 149 -9.77 -18.52 -14.15
N GLN A 150 -10.36 -19.71 -14.33
CA GLN A 150 -11.75 -19.84 -14.77
C GLN A 150 -12.72 -19.23 -13.73
N GLU A 151 -12.52 -19.56 -12.45
CA GLU A 151 -13.37 -19.05 -11.39
C GLU A 151 -13.21 -17.54 -11.17
N LEU A 152 -11.96 -17.06 -11.11
CA LEU A 152 -11.68 -15.64 -10.89
C LEU A 152 -12.13 -14.77 -12.06
N THR A 153 -12.00 -15.23 -13.31
CA THR A 153 -12.50 -14.47 -14.46
C THR A 153 -14.03 -14.37 -14.45
N ALA A 154 -14.74 -15.44 -14.09
CA ALA A 154 -16.20 -15.41 -13.95
C ALA A 154 -16.68 -14.45 -12.85
N ILE A 155 -15.95 -14.35 -11.74
CA ILE A 155 -16.24 -13.39 -10.66
C ILE A 155 -15.99 -11.95 -11.14
N LEU A 156 -14.84 -11.72 -11.78
CA LEU A 156 -14.42 -10.39 -12.23
C LEU A 156 -15.27 -9.83 -13.38
N GLN A 157 -15.96 -10.67 -14.15
CA GLN A 157 -16.99 -10.22 -15.11
C GLN A 157 -18.13 -9.47 -14.41
N ASN A 158 -18.50 -9.89 -13.20
CA ASN A 158 -19.57 -9.26 -12.42
C ASN A 158 -19.03 -8.19 -11.44
N GLN A 159 -17.79 -8.34 -10.99
CA GLN A 159 -17.16 -7.46 -10.00
C GLN A 159 -15.79 -6.94 -10.48
N PRO A 160 -15.75 -6.07 -11.51
CA PRO A 160 -14.49 -5.59 -12.10
C PRO A 160 -13.68 -4.65 -11.20
N GLU A 161 -14.22 -4.25 -10.04
CA GLU A 161 -13.54 -3.37 -9.08
C GLU A 161 -12.66 -4.12 -8.09
N ARG A 162 -12.74 -5.45 -8.03
CA ARG A 162 -11.98 -6.30 -7.09
C ARG A 162 -10.52 -6.42 -7.50
N VAL A 163 -9.72 -5.41 -7.18
CA VAL A 163 -8.28 -5.34 -7.52
C VAL A 163 -7.48 -6.47 -6.83
N ASP A 164 -7.90 -6.88 -5.65
CA ASP A 164 -7.37 -8.05 -4.95
C ASP A 164 -7.47 -9.33 -5.80
N LEU A 165 -8.67 -9.63 -6.34
CA LEU A 165 -8.86 -10.80 -7.19
C LEU A 165 -8.18 -10.65 -8.56
N GLN A 166 -8.12 -9.44 -9.12
CA GLN A 166 -7.35 -9.17 -10.32
C GLN A 166 -5.87 -9.48 -10.12
N LEU A 167 -5.31 -9.15 -8.96
CA LEU A 167 -3.91 -9.41 -8.65
C LEU A 167 -3.63 -10.91 -8.51
N VAL A 168 -4.52 -11.66 -7.85
CA VAL A 168 -4.44 -13.14 -7.80
C VAL A 168 -4.53 -13.73 -9.19
N LEU A 169 -5.42 -13.21 -10.06
CA LEU A 169 -5.56 -13.65 -11.44
C LEU A 169 -4.29 -13.34 -12.27
N ALA A 170 -3.69 -12.16 -12.09
CA ALA A 170 -2.45 -11.78 -12.77
C ALA A 170 -1.31 -12.72 -12.38
N GLU A 171 -1.20 -13.06 -11.09
CA GLU A 171 -0.22 -14.04 -10.62
C GLU A 171 -0.54 -15.44 -11.17
N ALA A 172 -1.80 -15.85 -11.24
CA ALA A 172 -2.18 -17.15 -11.81
C ALA A 172 -1.79 -17.25 -13.30
N TYR A 173 -1.99 -16.18 -14.09
CA TYR A 173 -1.50 -16.13 -15.48
C TYR A 173 0.01 -16.23 -15.55
N TRP A 174 0.70 -15.49 -14.68
CA TRP A 174 2.15 -15.52 -14.58
C TRP A 174 2.69 -16.93 -14.26
N ARG A 175 2.08 -17.64 -13.30
CA ARG A 175 2.43 -19.03 -12.92
C ARG A 175 2.26 -20.02 -14.07
N LEU A 176 1.33 -19.77 -15.00
CA LEU A 176 1.12 -20.58 -16.20
C LEU A 176 1.93 -20.11 -17.42
N ASP A 177 2.91 -19.23 -17.23
CA ASP A 177 3.74 -18.62 -18.29
C ASP A 177 2.93 -17.84 -19.35
N LYS A 178 1.70 -17.42 -19.02
CA LYS A 178 0.84 -16.58 -19.87
C LYS A 178 1.24 -15.11 -19.74
N LYS A 179 2.40 -14.79 -20.31
CA LYS A 179 3.10 -13.50 -20.13
C LYS A 179 2.29 -12.29 -20.59
N ILE A 180 1.55 -12.40 -21.70
CA ILE A 180 0.81 -11.29 -22.29
C ILE A 180 -0.38 -10.93 -21.40
N GLU A 181 -1.14 -11.95 -20.98
CA GLU A 181 -2.28 -11.78 -20.08
C GLU A 181 -1.83 -11.27 -18.71
N ALA A 182 -0.74 -11.81 -18.16
CA ALA A 182 -0.17 -11.36 -16.90
C ALA A 182 0.28 -9.88 -16.95
N ALA A 183 1.02 -9.48 -17.99
CA ALA A 183 1.48 -8.10 -18.15
C ALA A 183 0.31 -7.13 -18.38
N SER A 184 -0.62 -7.46 -19.28
CA SER A 184 -1.76 -6.59 -19.57
C SER A 184 -2.69 -6.39 -18.38
N LEU A 185 -2.89 -7.42 -17.55
CA LEU A 185 -3.67 -7.29 -16.32
C LEU A 185 -2.90 -6.50 -15.26
N SER A 186 -1.59 -6.70 -15.15
CA SER A 186 -0.74 -5.92 -14.25
C SER A 186 -0.72 -4.44 -14.60
N GLU A 187 -0.65 -4.08 -15.88
CA GLU A 187 -0.76 -2.69 -16.36
C GLU A 187 -2.10 -2.05 -15.98
N LYS A 188 -3.21 -2.81 -16.10
CA LYS A 188 -4.54 -2.35 -15.65
C LYS A 188 -4.60 -2.11 -14.14
N ILE A 189 -3.98 -2.98 -13.35
CA ILE A 189 -3.90 -2.82 -11.89
C ILE A 189 -3.07 -1.59 -11.55
N LEU A 190 -1.90 -1.41 -12.19
CA LEU A 190 -1.00 -0.28 -11.94
C LEU A 190 -1.58 1.07 -12.36
N ALA A 191 -2.50 1.09 -13.30
CA ALA A 191 -3.27 2.30 -13.63
C ALA A 191 -4.16 2.77 -12.45
N LYS A 192 -4.61 1.86 -11.59
CA LYS A 192 -5.37 2.17 -10.36
C LYS A 192 -4.48 2.28 -9.12
N LEU A 193 -3.51 1.39 -8.98
CA LEU A 193 -2.61 1.24 -7.83
C LEU A 193 -1.15 1.25 -8.30
N PRO A 194 -0.54 2.43 -8.53
CA PRO A 194 0.81 2.54 -9.09
C PRO A 194 1.89 1.88 -8.21
N HIS A 195 1.63 1.80 -6.91
CA HIS A 195 2.54 1.26 -5.90
C HIS A 195 2.27 -0.20 -5.55
N SER A 196 1.44 -0.90 -6.32
CA SER A 196 1.22 -2.32 -6.09
C SER A 196 2.52 -3.11 -6.26
N ILE A 197 3.02 -3.70 -5.17
CA ILE A 197 4.28 -4.46 -5.16
C ILE A 197 4.18 -5.60 -6.17
N LYS A 198 3.19 -6.47 -6.00
CA LYS A 198 3.07 -7.68 -6.81
C LYS A 198 2.83 -7.39 -8.30
N ALA A 199 2.04 -6.38 -8.64
CA ALA A 199 1.82 -6.01 -10.04
C ALA A 199 3.09 -5.45 -10.71
N ASN A 200 3.85 -4.61 -9.99
CA ASN A 200 5.14 -4.13 -10.48
C ASN A 200 6.15 -5.28 -10.64
N ALA A 201 6.13 -6.26 -9.73
CA ALA A 201 7.00 -7.43 -9.79
C ALA A 201 6.71 -8.33 -10.99
N ILE A 202 5.44 -8.66 -11.22
CA ILE A 202 5.01 -9.44 -12.39
C ILE A 202 5.41 -8.73 -13.68
N LEU A 203 5.17 -7.41 -13.77
CA LEU A 203 5.49 -6.64 -14.97
C LEU A 203 7.01 -6.56 -15.22
N ALA A 204 7.79 -6.32 -14.17
CA ALA A 204 9.25 -6.30 -14.22
C ALA A 204 9.81 -7.65 -14.73
N GLU A 205 9.36 -8.76 -14.15
CA GLU A 205 9.83 -10.10 -14.50
C GLU A 205 9.48 -10.45 -15.96
N VAL A 206 8.25 -10.14 -16.40
CA VAL A 206 7.83 -10.39 -17.79
C VAL A 206 8.66 -9.55 -18.77
N TRP A 207 8.93 -8.29 -18.46
CA TRP A 207 9.76 -7.42 -19.31
C TRP A 207 11.22 -7.88 -19.37
N LEU A 208 11.81 -8.29 -18.24
CA LEU A 208 13.16 -8.84 -18.21
C LEU A 208 13.27 -10.13 -19.04
N ARG A 209 12.30 -11.05 -18.89
CA ARG A 209 12.28 -12.31 -19.66
C ARG A 209 12.04 -12.10 -21.16
N THR A 210 11.39 -11.01 -21.55
CA THR A 210 11.19 -10.63 -22.96
C THR A 210 12.32 -9.77 -23.52
N GLY A 211 13.37 -9.50 -22.73
CA GLY A 211 14.53 -8.69 -23.16
C GLY A 211 14.28 -7.18 -23.11
N ARG A 212 13.13 -6.72 -22.62
CA ARG A 212 12.75 -5.30 -22.50
C ARG A 212 13.31 -4.68 -21.21
N VAL A 213 14.64 -4.72 -21.06
CA VAL A 213 15.33 -4.27 -19.84
C VAL A 213 15.05 -2.79 -19.52
N ALA A 214 14.98 -1.93 -20.54
CA ALA A 214 14.70 -0.51 -20.34
C ALA A 214 13.32 -0.26 -19.69
N GLY A 215 12.29 -1.02 -20.11
CA GLY A 215 10.95 -0.95 -19.51
C GLY A 215 10.93 -1.42 -18.07
N ALA A 216 11.67 -2.48 -17.74
CA ALA A 216 11.74 -3.05 -16.39
C ALA A 216 12.38 -2.12 -15.33
N ARG A 217 13.13 -1.09 -15.74
CA ARG A 217 13.83 -0.19 -14.81
C ARG A 217 12.90 0.49 -13.81
N ARG A 218 11.81 1.10 -14.29
CA ARG A 218 10.89 1.86 -13.44
C ARG A 218 10.16 0.97 -12.41
N PRO A 219 9.54 -0.17 -12.78
CA PRO A 219 8.97 -1.09 -11.79
C PRO A 219 9.99 -1.59 -10.77
N LEU A 220 11.21 -1.91 -11.19
CA LEU A 220 12.26 -2.38 -10.27
C LEU A 220 12.68 -1.31 -9.26
N GLN A 221 12.81 -0.05 -9.68
CA GLN A 221 13.09 1.07 -8.77
C GLN A 221 11.97 1.27 -7.74
N LEU A 222 10.71 1.18 -8.18
CA LEU A 222 9.56 1.26 -7.27
C LEU A 222 9.56 0.12 -6.27
N LEU A 223 9.76 -1.13 -6.72
CA LEU A 223 9.85 -2.29 -5.86
C LEU A 223 10.93 -2.13 -4.80
N GLN A 224 12.12 -1.66 -5.20
CA GLN A 224 13.22 -1.41 -4.27
C GLN A 224 12.80 -0.41 -3.17
N GLY A 225 12.17 0.70 -3.55
CA GLY A 225 11.68 1.70 -2.59
C GLY A 225 10.58 1.17 -1.65
N LEU A 226 9.71 0.30 -2.16
CA LEU A 226 8.57 -0.24 -1.42
C LEU A 226 8.96 -1.33 -0.42
N THR A 227 9.90 -2.21 -0.77
CA THR A 227 10.18 -3.42 0.01
C THR A 227 11.57 -3.46 0.64
N GLN A 228 12.54 -2.66 0.17
CA GLN A 228 13.96 -2.73 0.58
C GLN A 228 14.43 -4.19 0.75
N PRO A 229 14.38 -4.99 -0.32
CA PRO A 229 14.47 -6.44 -0.22
C PRO A 229 15.86 -6.85 0.29
N THR A 230 15.88 -7.73 1.29
CA THR A 230 17.09 -8.40 1.74
C THR A 230 17.32 -9.66 0.90
N GLN A 231 18.56 -10.17 0.89
CA GLN A 231 18.91 -11.38 0.16
C GLN A 231 18.09 -12.61 0.62
N SER A 232 17.64 -12.62 1.89
CA SER A 232 16.77 -13.64 2.46
C SER A 232 15.28 -13.44 2.16
N SER A 233 14.84 -12.24 1.77
CA SER A 233 13.43 -11.96 1.45
C SER A 233 13.06 -12.28 -0.01
N CYS A 234 14.04 -12.64 -0.85
CA CYS A 234 13.83 -12.94 -2.26
C CYS A 234 13.51 -14.42 -2.48
N ASP A 235 12.26 -14.81 -2.24
CA ASP A 235 11.77 -16.13 -2.63
C ASP A 235 11.75 -16.25 -4.16
N ALA A 236 12.58 -17.15 -4.71
CA ALA A 236 12.64 -17.42 -6.14
C ALA A 236 11.32 -17.95 -6.72
N ASP A 237 10.37 -18.33 -5.88
CA ASP A 237 9.04 -18.74 -6.31
C ASP A 237 8.03 -17.59 -6.37
N GLN A 238 8.32 -16.43 -5.79
CA GLN A 238 7.44 -15.27 -5.85
C GLN A 238 7.83 -14.32 -7.00
N PRO A 239 6.88 -13.59 -7.61
CA PRO A 239 7.19 -12.68 -8.70
C PRO A 239 8.21 -11.60 -8.28
N GLU A 240 8.16 -11.14 -7.02
CA GLU A 240 9.09 -10.17 -6.44
C GLU A 240 10.52 -10.72 -6.46
N GLY A 241 10.73 -11.90 -5.87
CA GLY A 241 12.05 -12.54 -5.86
C GLY A 241 12.55 -12.86 -7.26
N ARG A 242 11.70 -13.38 -8.16
CA ARG A 242 12.10 -13.64 -9.56
C ARG A 242 12.47 -12.37 -10.31
N ALA A 243 11.74 -11.27 -10.12
CA ALA A 243 12.09 -9.99 -10.75
C ALA A 243 13.51 -9.55 -10.38
N PHE A 244 13.95 -9.79 -9.14
CA PHE A 244 15.31 -9.49 -8.68
C PHE A 244 16.36 -10.53 -9.08
N LEU A 245 15.99 -11.79 -9.30
CA LEU A 245 16.93 -12.87 -9.65
C LEU A 245 17.15 -13.07 -11.16
N THR A 246 16.29 -12.52 -12.01
CA THR A 246 16.35 -12.72 -13.47
C THR A 246 17.59 -12.05 -14.08
N LYS A 247 18.28 -12.71 -15.03
CA LYS A 247 19.46 -12.16 -15.72
C LYS A 247 19.15 -10.80 -16.37
N GLY A 248 19.83 -9.74 -15.94
CA GLY A 248 19.53 -8.35 -16.34
C GLY A 248 18.77 -7.54 -15.28
N SER A 249 18.39 -8.17 -14.16
CA SER A 249 17.96 -7.47 -12.95
C SER A 249 19.07 -6.59 -12.43
N ILE A 250 18.68 -5.55 -11.69
CA ILE A 250 19.63 -4.79 -10.91
C ILE A 250 20.07 -5.72 -9.77
N PRO A 251 21.35 -6.13 -9.67
CA PRO A 251 21.74 -7.04 -8.62
C PRO A 251 21.53 -6.33 -7.29
N ILE A 252 20.83 -6.98 -6.34
CA ILE A 252 20.54 -6.47 -5.00
C ILE A 252 21.81 -5.86 -4.36
N ALA A 253 22.97 -6.49 -4.62
CA ALA A 253 24.29 -6.03 -4.15
C ALA A 253 24.98 -4.94 -5.01
N LYS A 254 24.66 -4.80 -6.31
CA LYS A 254 25.22 -3.75 -7.17
C LYS A 254 24.41 -2.44 -7.08
N GLN A 255 23.23 -2.50 -6.47
CA GLN A 255 22.31 -1.38 -6.27
C GLN A 255 22.80 -0.38 -5.20
N LEU A 256 23.65 -0.81 -4.27
CA LEU A 256 24.40 0.10 -3.38
C LEU A 256 25.41 0.97 -4.16
N GLN A 257 25.82 0.57 -5.38
CA GLN A 257 26.72 1.34 -6.24
C GLN A 257 26.01 2.20 -7.30
N ILE A 258 24.74 1.96 -7.62
CA ILE A 258 24.02 2.79 -8.61
C ILE A 258 23.74 4.21 -8.06
N ALA A 259 23.81 4.39 -6.73
CA ALA A 259 23.91 5.71 -6.11
C ALA A 259 25.15 6.52 -6.55
N TYR A 260 26.17 5.90 -7.17
CA TYR A 260 27.43 6.54 -7.56
C TYR A 260 27.59 6.78 -9.08
N PHE A 261 26.75 6.19 -9.93
CA PHE A 261 26.82 6.37 -11.39
C PHE A 261 25.79 7.35 -11.97
N ALA A 262 24.95 7.97 -11.12
CA ALA A 262 23.99 8.98 -11.52
C ALA A 262 24.63 10.38 -11.78
N LYS A 263 25.87 10.43 -12.27
CA LYS A 263 26.51 11.69 -12.70
C LYS A 263 26.29 12.02 -14.18
N GLU A 264 25.51 11.22 -14.92
CA GLU A 264 25.23 11.47 -16.35
C GLU A 264 23.74 11.45 -16.71
N VAL A 265 22.84 11.61 -15.74
CA VAL A 265 21.44 11.94 -16.01
C VAL A 265 21.05 13.17 -15.17
N GLU A 266 21.87 14.21 -15.27
CA GLU A 266 21.40 15.57 -14.99
C GLU A 266 20.44 15.98 -16.12
N GLU A 267 19.33 16.62 -15.74
CA GLU A 267 18.36 17.30 -16.62
C GLU A 267 17.13 16.54 -17.15
N GLU A 268 16.66 15.51 -16.44
CA GLU A 268 15.22 15.48 -16.17
C GLU A 268 15.07 15.44 -14.66
N ALA A 269 15.04 16.65 -14.09
CA ALA A 269 14.48 16.90 -12.79
C ALA A 269 13.15 16.15 -12.72
N PHE A 270 13.17 14.98 -12.08
CA PHE A 270 12.00 14.49 -11.39
C PHE A 270 11.71 15.59 -10.40
N ARG A 271 10.86 16.54 -10.84
CA ARG A 271 9.93 17.17 -9.94
C ARG A 271 9.36 15.97 -9.19
N THR A 272 9.81 15.79 -7.96
CA THR A 272 8.91 15.38 -6.91
C THR A 272 7.71 16.26 -7.13
N THR A 273 6.75 15.75 -7.92
CA THR A 273 5.42 16.31 -7.90
C THR A 273 5.11 16.38 -6.42
N SER A 274 4.70 17.55 -6.01
CA SER A 274 4.07 17.90 -4.73
C SER A 274 2.87 17.02 -4.37
N ASP A 275 2.81 15.80 -4.91
CA ASP A 275 1.68 14.90 -5.10
C ASP A 275 2.07 13.47 -4.68
N ASP A 276 3.12 13.30 -3.86
CA ASP A 276 3.38 12.02 -3.20
C ASP A 276 2.35 11.86 -2.06
N GLU A 277 1.15 11.37 -2.38
CA GLU A 277 0.03 11.13 -1.45
C GLU A 277 0.43 10.33 -0.19
N TRP A 278 1.54 9.59 -0.24
CA TRP A 278 2.04 8.81 0.89
C TRP A 278 2.86 9.63 1.90
N SER A 279 3.57 10.66 1.46
CA SER A 279 4.45 11.48 2.30
C SER A 279 3.95 12.91 2.52
N ALA A 280 3.06 13.42 1.66
CA ALA A 280 2.54 14.79 1.72
C ALA A 280 1.81 15.11 3.04
N ASP A 281 1.10 14.14 3.62
CA ASP A 281 0.36 14.31 4.88
C ASP A 281 1.14 13.87 6.12
N LEU A 282 2.41 13.45 5.99
CA LEU A 282 3.27 13.21 7.16
C LEU A 282 3.83 14.53 7.72
N ALA A 283 3.35 15.69 7.27
CA ALA A 283 3.50 16.97 7.94
C ALA A 283 2.69 16.95 9.24
N PHE A 284 3.21 16.23 10.23
CA PHE A 284 2.61 16.14 11.54
C PHE A 284 2.80 17.46 12.26
N GLU A 285 1.70 18.03 12.74
CA GLU A 285 1.71 19.10 13.72
C GLU A 285 2.72 18.72 14.81
N GLU A 286 3.75 19.53 14.98
CA GLU A 286 4.34 19.73 16.29
C GLU A 286 3.18 20.22 17.17
N GLU A 287 2.38 19.31 17.72
CA GLU A 287 1.63 19.62 18.92
C GLU A 287 2.70 19.98 19.95
N GLY A 288 2.89 21.30 20.09
CA GLY A 288 3.77 21.88 21.08
C GLY A 288 3.37 21.36 22.45
N LEU A 289 4.24 20.52 23.01
CA LEU A 289 4.36 20.29 24.44
C LEU A 289 5.86 20.31 24.78
N TYR A 290 6.48 21.45 24.49
CA TYR A 290 7.56 22.00 25.31
C TYR A 290 6.98 23.19 26.09
N GLU A 291 5.89 22.97 26.83
CA GLU A 291 5.61 23.78 28.01
C GLU A 291 6.00 22.96 29.23
N SER A 292 6.97 23.51 29.94
CA SER A 292 7.41 23.12 31.25
C SER A 292 6.23 23.13 32.23
N SER A 293 5.66 21.97 32.49
CA SER A 293 4.90 21.71 33.71
C SER A 293 5.07 20.25 34.10
N GLU A 294 5.41 20.08 35.36
CA GLU A 294 5.81 18.86 36.04
C GLU A 294 4.80 17.71 35.86
N GLU A 295 5.33 16.47 35.79
CA GLU A 295 4.60 15.20 35.82
C GLU A 295 3.92 14.72 34.51
N GLY A 296 4.75 14.39 33.51
CA GLY A 296 4.37 13.51 32.40
C GLY A 296 5.59 12.70 31.94
N GLU A 297 5.46 11.38 31.83
CA GLU A 297 6.53 10.48 31.34
C GLU A 297 6.96 10.87 29.92
N GLY A 298 7.99 11.71 29.81
CA GLY A 298 8.72 11.91 28.57
C GLY A 298 9.39 10.60 28.19
N VAL A 299 8.88 9.90 27.18
CA VAL A 299 9.54 8.70 26.65
C VAL A 299 10.75 9.17 25.85
N GLU A 300 11.93 9.11 26.47
CA GLU A 300 13.21 9.28 25.79
C GLU A 300 13.35 8.11 24.78
N VAL A 301 13.25 8.41 23.49
CA VAL A 301 13.35 7.41 22.42
C VAL A 301 14.76 7.45 21.85
N ASP A 302 15.61 6.54 22.32
CA ASP A 302 16.95 6.36 21.77
C ASP A 302 16.87 5.71 20.38
N PHE A 303 17.06 6.53 19.33
CA PHE A 303 17.15 6.00 17.97
C PHE A 303 18.43 5.19 17.79
N LEU A 304 18.28 3.95 17.33
CA LEU A 304 19.43 3.11 17.00
C LEU A 304 20.26 3.77 15.90
N PRO A 305 21.60 3.67 15.94
CA PRO A 305 22.48 4.09 14.85
C PRO A 305 22.33 3.11 13.69
N CYS A 306 21.20 3.19 12.98
CA CYS A 306 20.96 2.45 11.75
C CYS A 306 21.75 3.14 10.62
N SER A 307 22.27 2.37 9.66
CA SER A 307 22.86 2.88 8.40
C SER A 307 21.80 3.48 7.46
N ILE A 308 20.86 4.21 8.04
CA ILE A 308 20.01 5.13 7.33
C ILE A 308 20.94 6.25 6.86
N PRO A 309 21.08 6.52 5.55
CA PRO A 309 21.78 7.71 5.11
C PRO A 309 21.04 8.88 5.74
N THR A 310 21.61 9.43 6.80
CA THR A 310 21.16 10.67 7.41
C THR A 310 21.45 11.69 6.33
N THR A 311 20.47 11.93 5.46
CA THR A 311 20.50 13.13 4.64
C THR A 311 20.43 14.23 5.69
N ALA A 312 21.59 14.81 5.97
CA ALA A 312 21.74 15.87 6.92
C ALA A 312 20.59 16.85 6.67
N ALA A 313 19.78 17.08 7.70
CA ALA A 313 18.92 18.24 7.74
C ALA A 313 19.78 19.41 7.27
N ALA A 314 19.47 19.94 6.09
CA ALA A 314 20.08 21.19 5.67
C ALA A 314 19.78 22.18 6.79
N PRO A 315 20.80 22.85 7.37
CA PRO A 315 20.56 23.75 8.48
C PRO A 315 19.61 24.84 7.99
N PHE A 316 18.46 24.96 8.65
CA PHE A 316 17.65 26.15 8.61
C PHE A 316 18.56 27.33 8.98
N LEU A 317 19.01 28.10 7.98
CA LEU A 317 19.66 29.38 8.21
C LEU A 317 18.59 30.40 8.61
N PRO A 318 18.87 31.26 9.61
CA PRO A 318 17.87 32.16 10.18
C PRO A 318 17.66 33.40 9.29
N LEU A 319 16.39 33.78 9.17
CA LEU A 319 15.86 35.14 9.06
C LEU A 319 16.73 36.22 8.38
N ILE A 320 16.32 36.64 7.19
CA ILE A 320 16.32 38.07 6.83
C ILE A 320 14.87 38.51 6.56
N ARG A 321 14.49 39.59 7.23
CA ARG A 321 13.16 40.20 7.41
C ARG A 321 12.59 40.87 6.13
N PRO A 322 11.31 41.32 6.15
CA PRO A 322 10.41 41.32 4.99
C PRO A 322 10.45 42.62 4.18
N MET A 323 10.08 42.53 2.91
CA MET A 323 9.58 43.70 2.15
C MET A 323 8.19 43.42 1.59
N THR A 324 7.22 43.96 2.33
CA THR A 324 6.04 44.70 1.89
C THR A 324 5.38 44.37 0.54
N ARG A 325 4.11 43.96 0.67
CA ARG A 325 2.92 44.38 -0.12
C ARG A 325 3.04 44.31 -1.64
N ILE A 326 2.26 43.41 -2.26
CA ILE A 326 1.09 43.74 -3.11
C ILE A 326 0.16 42.52 -3.12
N ALA A 327 -1.04 42.69 -2.56
CA ALA A 327 -2.27 42.00 -2.99
C ALA A 327 -3.17 43.11 -3.56
N PRO A 328 -4.14 42.85 -4.47
CA PRO A 328 -5.33 42.09 -4.04
C PRO A 328 -6.11 41.31 -5.12
N ARG A 329 -7.03 40.46 -4.60
CA ARG A 329 -8.33 39.96 -5.16
C ARG A 329 -8.21 38.90 -6.28
N ILE A 330 -8.98 37.80 -6.30
CA ILE A 330 -10.44 37.56 -6.15
C ILE A 330 -10.57 36.06 -5.74
N GLY A 331 -11.41 35.56 -4.84
CA GLY A 331 -12.78 35.94 -4.45
C GLY A 331 -13.81 34.96 -5.04
N GLN A 332 -14.03 33.82 -4.37
CA GLN A 332 -15.26 33.01 -4.31
C GLN A 332 -16.07 32.71 -5.60
N ALA A 333 -16.20 31.43 -5.92
CA ALA A 333 -17.46 30.78 -6.33
C ALA A 333 -17.24 29.29 -6.02
N TRP A 334 -18.10 28.57 -5.29
CA TRP A 334 -19.30 27.97 -5.82
C TRP A 334 -20.24 27.59 -4.65
N ARG A 335 -21.36 28.30 -4.51
CA ARG A 335 -22.57 27.79 -3.85
C ARG A 335 -23.80 28.28 -4.60
N GLY A 336 -24.52 27.32 -5.19
CA GLY A 336 -25.98 27.29 -5.23
C GLY A 336 -26.69 28.17 -6.26
N MET A 337 -27.28 27.53 -7.29
CA MET A 337 -28.66 27.83 -7.65
C MET A 337 -29.31 26.69 -8.44
N LYS A 338 -30.45 26.21 -7.91
CA LYS A 338 -31.35 25.24 -8.52
C LYS A 338 -32.23 25.91 -9.60
N ALA A 339 -32.41 25.17 -10.70
CA ALA A 339 -33.66 24.90 -11.42
C ALA A 339 -34.41 26.02 -12.18
N ARG A 340 -34.48 25.85 -13.52
CA ARG A 340 -35.68 25.49 -14.34
C ARG A 340 -35.63 26.16 -15.72
N ARG A 341 -35.67 25.38 -16.80
CA ARG A 341 -36.86 25.17 -17.65
C ARG A 341 -36.56 24.23 -18.83
N ARG A 342 -37.55 23.39 -19.12
CA ARG A 342 -37.64 22.34 -20.15
C ARG A 342 -37.54 22.89 -21.57
N ARG A 343 -36.85 22.18 -22.49
CA ARG A 343 -37.25 22.05 -23.91
C ARG A 343 -36.84 20.67 -24.49
N ARG A 344 -37.88 19.99 -24.96
CA ARG A 344 -38.15 18.75 -25.75
C ARG A 344 -37.01 17.93 -26.39
N PRO A 345 -37.18 16.58 -26.49
CA PRO A 345 -36.36 15.69 -27.32
C PRO A 345 -36.80 15.65 -28.81
N PRO A 346 -35.93 15.19 -29.73
CA PRO A 346 -36.25 15.06 -31.17
C PRO A 346 -37.14 13.85 -31.50
N PRO A 347 -37.84 13.84 -32.65
CA PRO A 347 -38.81 12.80 -33.04
C PRO A 347 -38.16 11.51 -33.60
N PRO A 348 -38.91 10.39 -33.67
CA PRO A 348 -38.39 9.06 -34.03
C PRO A 348 -38.26 8.86 -35.55
N ILE A 349 -37.28 8.04 -35.93
CA ILE A 349 -37.03 7.61 -37.31
C ILE A 349 -38.04 6.49 -37.65
N SER A 350 -38.83 6.71 -38.70
CA SER A 350 -39.75 5.72 -39.27
C SER A 350 -39.02 4.75 -40.21
N ILE A 351 -39.24 3.46 -39.98
CA ILE A 351 -38.93 2.37 -40.91
C ILE A 351 -40.01 2.35 -42.00
N SER A 352 -39.61 2.41 -43.27
CA SER A 352 -40.46 2.08 -44.41
C SER A 352 -39.87 0.90 -45.16
N SER A 353 -40.63 -0.20 -45.14
CA SER A 353 -40.50 -1.38 -45.98
C SER A 353 -40.66 -1.06 -47.47
N ILE A 354 -39.72 -1.54 -48.29
CA ILE A 354 -39.95 -2.24 -49.56
C ILE A 354 -38.96 -3.39 -49.60
#